data_AF-A0A9D0LKM1-F1
#
_entry.id   AF-A0A9D0LKM1-F1
#
_cell.length_a   1.000
_cell.length_b   1.000
_cell.length_c   1.000
_cell.angle_alpha   90.00
_cell.angle_beta   90.00
_cell.angle_gamma   90.00
#
_symmetry.space_group_name_H-M   'P 1'
#
loop_
_entity.id
_entity.type
_entity.pdbx_description
1 polymer ?
#
loop_
_entity_poly.entity_id
_entity_poly.type
_entity_poly.pdbx_seq_one_letter_code
_entity_poly.pdbx_strand_id
1 'polypeptide(L)'
;MEEFDFSSDGKVAAVPFEERVLLLPYCLRPSQDCPGKMTKTGLDCTGCTHTECAIYQLRQAALKAGYSGVCVAPGGRMAVRFLVEHQPRGVVAVACPQELREGIEAIDKIQWDVVKPAVSVIPLTKDGCVDTEVDVALARTI
;
A
#
# COMPACT_ATOMS: atom_id res chain seq x y z
N MET A 1 -14.80 -3.69 -22.10
CA MET A 1 -13.38 -3.90 -21.81
C MET A 1 -12.89 -2.54 -21.34
N GLU A 2 -13.12 -2.25 -20.06
CA GLU A 2 -12.75 -0.95 -19.48
C GLU A 2 -11.25 -0.95 -19.22
N GLU A 3 -10.54 -0.10 -19.96
CA GLU A 3 -9.15 0.23 -19.63
C GLU A 3 -9.17 1.04 -18.34
N PHE A 4 -8.71 0.43 -17.26
CA PHE A 4 -8.53 1.13 -15.99
C PHE A 4 -7.32 2.04 -16.14
N ASP A 5 -7.59 3.33 -16.26
CA ASP A 5 -6.57 4.35 -16.27
C ASP A 5 -5.91 4.42 -14.88
N PHE A 6 -4.80 3.71 -14.72
CA PHE A 6 -3.93 3.78 -13.54
C PHE A 6 -3.19 5.14 -13.42
N SER A 7 -3.45 6.09 -14.33
CA SER A 7 -2.86 7.45 -14.39
C SER A 7 -3.32 8.42 -13.29
N SER A 8 -3.78 7.93 -12.13
CA SER A 8 -4.06 8.81 -10.99
C SER A 8 -2.79 9.28 -10.26
N ASP A 9 -1.61 8.83 -10.71
CA ASP A 9 -0.28 9.18 -10.20
C ASP A 9 -0.06 10.68 -9.98
N GLY A 10 -0.63 11.54 -10.84
CA GLY A 10 -0.44 12.98 -10.75
C GLY A 10 -1.05 13.66 -9.52
N LYS A 11 -2.07 13.06 -8.88
CA LYS A 11 -2.78 13.73 -7.77
C LYS A 11 -2.12 13.48 -6.42
N VAL A 12 -1.52 12.30 -6.20
CA VAL A 12 -0.83 12.00 -4.93
C VAL A 12 0.45 12.81 -4.80
N ALA A 13 1.15 13.08 -5.91
CA ALA A 13 2.37 13.89 -5.91
C ALA A 13 2.19 15.30 -5.32
N ALA A 14 0.96 15.85 -5.39
CA ALA A 14 0.62 17.17 -4.84
C ALA A 14 0.24 17.14 -3.34
N VAL A 15 0.07 15.96 -2.73
CA VAL A 15 -0.28 15.81 -1.30
C VAL A 15 1.01 15.82 -0.47
N PRO A 16 1.12 16.54 0.65
CA PRO A 16 2.31 16.46 1.52
C PRO A 16 2.59 15.04 2.00
N PHE A 17 3.85 14.63 2.14
CA PHE A 17 4.21 13.24 2.49
C PHE A 17 3.62 12.81 3.82
N GLU A 18 3.59 13.71 4.81
CA GLU A 18 2.99 13.52 6.13
C GLU A 18 1.47 13.34 6.12
N GLU A 19 0.82 13.48 4.97
CA GLU A 19 -0.60 13.21 4.77
C GLU A 19 -0.84 11.99 3.86
N ARG A 20 0.24 11.27 3.50
CA ARG A 20 0.21 10.06 2.68
C ARG A 20 0.36 8.80 3.52
N VAL A 21 -0.34 7.76 3.10
CA VAL A 21 -0.12 6.39 3.59
C VAL A 21 0.27 5.45 2.47
N LEU A 22 1.03 4.42 2.82
CA LEU A 22 1.40 3.33 1.94
C LEU A 22 0.68 2.04 2.35
N LEU A 23 0.01 1.40 1.40
CA LEU A 23 -0.61 0.09 1.55
C LEU A 23 0.20 -0.95 0.76
N LEU A 24 0.63 -2.00 1.44
CA LEU A 24 1.41 -3.11 0.87
C LEU A 24 0.66 -4.43 1.04
N PRO A 25 0.76 -5.37 0.09
CA PRO A 25 0.06 -6.63 0.19
C PRO A 25 0.91 -7.66 0.94
N TYR A 26 0.29 -8.44 1.81
CA TYR A 26 0.95 -9.47 2.60
C TYR A 26 1.61 -10.58 1.77
N CYS A 27 1.10 -10.84 0.56
CA CYS A 27 1.66 -11.84 -0.35
C CYS A 27 3.05 -11.46 -0.88
N LEU A 28 3.46 -10.19 -0.75
CA LEU A 28 4.79 -9.69 -1.14
C LEU A 28 5.90 -10.08 -0.15
N ARG A 29 5.54 -10.57 1.03
CA ARG A 29 6.54 -11.06 1.99
C ARG A 29 7.18 -12.35 1.48
N PRO A 30 8.45 -12.62 1.80
CA PRO A 30 9.04 -13.92 1.50
C PRO A 30 8.40 -15.00 2.37
N SER A 31 7.89 -16.06 1.76
CA SER A 31 7.10 -17.09 2.44
C SER A 31 7.90 -17.95 3.43
N GLN A 32 9.20 -18.15 3.16
CA GLN A 32 10.04 -19.09 3.90
C GLN A 32 10.63 -18.50 5.18
N ASP A 33 10.98 -17.22 5.17
CA ASP A 33 11.85 -16.61 6.18
C ASP A 33 11.38 -15.23 6.65
N CYS A 34 10.12 -14.85 6.39
CA CYS A 34 9.59 -13.58 6.90
C CYS A 34 9.56 -13.58 8.45
N PRO A 35 10.31 -12.69 9.12
CA PRO A 35 10.31 -12.59 10.59
C PRO A 35 9.12 -11.78 11.12
N GLY A 36 8.32 -11.18 10.23
CA GLY A 36 7.20 -10.33 10.58
C GLY A 36 6.12 -11.08 11.34
N LYS A 37 5.48 -10.41 12.29
CA LYS A 37 4.43 -11.01 13.13
C LYS A 37 3.08 -10.45 12.73
N MET A 38 2.10 -11.34 12.55
CA MET A 38 0.74 -10.88 12.27
C MET A 38 0.14 -10.26 13.53
N THR A 39 -0.41 -9.07 13.37
CA THR A 39 -1.12 -8.34 14.43
C THR A 39 -2.54 -8.00 13.98
N LYS A 40 -3.32 -7.34 14.84
CA LYS A 40 -4.64 -6.84 14.46
C LYS A 40 -4.57 -5.79 13.35
N THR A 41 -3.47 -5.05 13.22
CA THR A 41 -3.28 -3.95 12.28
C THR A 41 -2.48 -4.33 11.03
N GLY A 42 -2.13 -5.61 10.88
CA GLY A 42 -1.40 -6.14 9.72
C GLY A 42 -0.12 -6.86 10.11
N LEU A 43 0.71 -7.12 9.10
CA LEU A 43 2.03 -7.70 9.33
C LEU A 43 2.96 -6.65 9.94
N ASP A 44 3.35 -6.85 11.19
CA ASP A 44 4.31 -6.00 11.86
C ASP A 44 5.72 -6.28 11.35
N CYS A 45 6.25 -5.30 10.61
CA CYS A 45 7.61 -5.28 10.07
C CYS A 45 8.53 -4.34 10.88
N THR A 46 8.12 -3.89 12.06
CA THR A 46 8.92 -3.02 12.93
C THR A 46 10.19 -3.73 13.37
N GLY A 47 11.34 -3.08 13.20
CA GLY A 47 12.64 -3.68 13.50
C GLY A 47 13.07 -4.81 12.54
N CYS A 48 12.34 -5.06 11.46
CA CYS A 48 12.76 -6.01 10.43
C CYS A 48 14.09 -5.57 9.80
N THR A 49 14.99 -6.51 9.53
CA THR A 49 16.31 -6.26 8.92
C THR A 49 16.50 -6.99 7.59
N HIS A 50 15.44 -7.54 7.00
CA HIS A 50 15.48 -8.27 5.73
C HIS A 50 15.54 -7.30 4.55
N THR A 51 16.74 -6.83 4.20
CA THR A 51 16.95 -5.73 3.24
C THR A 51 16.53 -6.07 1.81
N GLU A 52 16.57 -7.35 1.44
CA GLU A 52 16.18 -7.84 0.11
C GLU A 52 14.65 -7.92 -0.03
N CYS A 53 13.90 -7.89 1.07
CA CYS A 53 12.44 -7.92 1.02
C CYS A 53 11.87 -6.62 0.43
N ALA A 54 11.03 -6.73 -0.59
CA ALA A 54 10.36 -5.57 -1.20
C ALA A 54 9.54 -4.76 -0.19
N ILE A 55 8.84 -5.42 0.75
CA ILE A 55 8.11 -4.73 1.84
C ILE A 55 9.06 -3.88 2.68
N TYR A 56 10.23 -4.41 3.05
CA TYR A 56 11.22 -3.66 3.80
C TYR A 56 11.67 -2.43 3.02
N GLN A 57 12.07 -2.61 1.75
CA GLN A 57 12.57 -1.54 0.90
C GLN A 57 11.55 -0.41 0.73
N LEU A 58 10.28 -0.74 0.47
CA LEU A 58 9.20 0.23 0.28
C LEU A 58 8.81 0.91 1.59
N ARG A 59 8.73 0.16 2.69
CA ARG A 59 8.48 0.74 4.02
C ARG A 59 9.56 1.73 4.44
N GLN A 60 10.84 1.41 4.23
CA GLN A 60 11.93 2.33 4.55
C GLN A 60 11.89 3.59 3.69
N ALA A 61 11.54 3.47 2.41
CA ALA A 61 11.37 4.62 1.53
C ALA A 61 10.25 5.54 2.03
N ALA A 62 9.07 4.99 2.33
CA ALA A 62 7.93 5.74 2.85
C ALA A 62 8.25 6.43 4.20
N LEU A 63 8.88 5.72 5.13
CA LEU A 63 9.28 6.29 6.42
C LEU A 63 10.31 7.41 6.27
N LYS A 64 11.29 7.23 5.38
CA LYS A 64 12.30 8.27 5.09
C LYS A 64 11.69 9.51 4.44
N ALA A 65 10.66 9.32 3.61
CA ALA A 65 9.91 10.41 2.99
C ALA A 65 8.96 11.13 3.96
N GLY A 66 8.64 10.52 5.10
CA GLY A 66 7.78 11.11 6.13
C GLY A 66 6.30 10.72 6.02
N TYR A 67 5.98 9.59 5.39
CA TYR A 67 4.61 9.07 5.31
C TYR A 67 4.01 8.91 6.71
N SER A 68 2.75 9.28 6.90
CA SER A 68 2.06 9.17 8.19
C SER A 68 1.77 7.73 8.59
N GLY A 69 1.78 6.80 7.64
CA GLY A 69 1.56 5.40 7.95
C GLY A 69 1.93 4.44 6.82
N VAL A 70 2.25 3.21 7.22
CA VAL A 70 2.47 2.07 6.32
C VAL A 70 1.70 0.88 6.87
N CYS A 71 0.82 0.29 6.06
CA CYS A 71 0.06 -0.91 6.40
C CYS A 71 0.43 -2.06 5.46
N VAL A 72 0.85 -3.19 6.03
CA VAL A 72 1.03 -4.44 5.28
C VAL A 72 -0.19 -5.31 5.54
N ALA A 73 -1.15 -5.30 4.61
CA ALA A 73 -2.46 -5.88 4.79
C ALA A 73 -2.55 -7.31 4.20
N PRO A 74 -3.08 -8.30 4.93
CA PRO A 74 -3.39 -9.63 4.41
C PRO A 74 -4.63 -9.68 3.51
N GLY A 75 -5.33 -8.55 3.33
CA GLY A 75 -6.42 -8.41 2.37
C GLY A 75 -7.15 -7.07 2.51
N GLY A 76 -7.98 -6.78 1.51
CA GLY A 76 -8.62 -5.46 1.34
C GLY A 76 -9.39 -4.93 2.55
N ARG A 77 -10.12 -5.79 3.29
CA ARG A 77 -10.86 -5.35 4.50
C ARG A 77 -9.98 -4.66 5.54
N MET A 78 -8.74 -5.12 5.70
CA MET A 78 -7.80 -4.52 6.64
C MET A 78 -7.23 -3.21 6.11
N ALA A 79 -6.90 -3.16 4.83
CA ALA A 79 -6.47 -1.94 4.17
C ALA A 79 -7.54 -0.84 4.28
N VAL A 80 -8.81 -1.17 4.00
CA VAL A 80 -9.94 -0.24 4.15
C VAL A 80 -10.09 0.23 5.60
N ARG A 81 -10.00 -0.67 6.58
CA ARG A 81 -10.07 -0.27 8.00
C ARG A 81 -8.96 0.69 8.37
N PHE A 82 -7.73 0.42 7.92
CA PHE A 82 -6.58 1.30 8.13
C PHE A 82 -6.85 2.70 7.56
N LEU A 83 -7.42 2.80 6.35
CA LEU A 83 -7.80 4.08 5.75
C LEU A 83 -8.87 4.83 6.56
N VAL A 84 -9.91 4.13 7.04
CA VAL A 84 -10.96 4.72 7.88
C VAL A 84 -10.39 5.27 9.19
N GLU A 85 -9.45 4.55 9.80
CA GLU A 85 -8.79 4.96 11.05
C GLU A 85 -7.82 6.15 10.86
N HIS A 86 -7.13 6.24 9.72
CA HIS A 86 -6.06 7.22 9.51
C HIS A 86 -6.49 8.48 8.74
N GLN A 87 -7.61 8.43 8.00
CA GLN A 87 -8.15 9.54 7.21
C GLN A 87 -7.08 10.32 6.38
N PRO A 88 -6.22 9.64 5.61
CA PRO A 88 -5.16 10.31 4.85
C PRO A 88 -5.72 11.17 3.70
N ARG A 89 -4.91 12.11 3.20
CA ARG A 89 -5.20 12.84 1.97
C ARG A 89 -4.55 12.21 0.72
N GLY A 90 -3.60 11.31 0.92
CA GLY A 90 -2.96 10.54 -0.15
C GLY A 90 -2.84 9.06 0.20
N VAL A 91 -3.15 8.19 -0.76
CA VAL A 91 -2.99 6.74 -0.65
C VAL A 91 -2.12 6.26 -1.78
N VAL A 92 -1.06 5.54 -1.44
CA VAL A 92 -0.30 4.76 -2.40
C VAL A 92 -0.55 3.28 -2.13
N ALA A 93 -1.08 2.55 -3.10
CA ALA A 93 -1.50 1.17 -2.91
C ALA A 93 -0.75 0.23 -3.86
N VAL A 94 -0.10 -0.78 -3.29
CA VAL A 94 0.48 -1.90 -4.03
C VAL A 94 -0.41 -3.11 -3.81
N ALA A 95 -0.96 -3.70 -4.89
CA ALA A 95 -1.75 -4.93 -4.80
C ALA A 95 -1.92 -5.58 -6.18
N CYS A 96 -2.61 -6.72 -6.21
CA CYS A 96 -3.03 -7.31 -7.47
C CYS A 96 -4.09 -6.45 -8.18
N PRO A 97 -4.25 -6.54 -9.50
CA PRO A 97 -5.21 -5.70 -10.23
C PRO A 97 -6.66 -5.81 -9.73
N GLN A 98 -7.06 -6.98 -9.22
CA GLN A 98 -8.38 -7.17 -8.63
C GLN A 98 -8.52 -6.39 -7.32
N GLU A 99 -7.59 -6.56 -6.37
CA GLU A 99 -7.61 -5.85 -5.09
C GLU A 99 -7.48 -4.33 -5.26
N LEU A 100 -6.71 -3.86 -6.25
CA LEU A 100 -6.62 -2.43 -6.56
C LEU A 100 -7.98 -1.86 -6.99
N ARG A 101 -8.70 -2.56 -7.86
CA ARG A 101 -10.05 -2.15 -8.31
C ARG A 101 -11.03 -2.11 -7.15
N GLU A 102 -11.11 -3.20 -6.39
CA GLU A 102 -11.98 -3.31 -5.22
C GLU A 102 -11.63 -2.26 -4.16
N GLY A 103 -10.34 -1.95 -3.99
CA GLY A 103 -9.83 -0.92 -3.08
C GLY A 103 -10.27 0.49 -3.49
N ILE A 104 -10.19 0.83 -4.78
CA ILE A 104 -10.70 2.12 -5.30
C ILE A 104 -12.21 2.24 -5.04
N GLU A 105 -12.99 1.20 -5.37
CA GLU A 105 -14.42 1.20 -5.10
C GLU A 105 -14.75 1.32 -3.61
N ALA A 106 -13.92 0.75 -2.73
CA ALA A 106 -14.09 0.88 -1.29
C ALA A 106 -13.78 2.30 -0.81
N ILE A 107 -12.72 2.93 -1.31
CA ILE A 107 -12.35 4.33 -1.01
C ILE A 107 -13.48 5.29 -1.36
N ASP A 108 -14.20 5.03 -2.46
CA ASP A 108 -15.35 5.81 -2.90
C ASP A 108 -16.55 5.73 -1.96
N LYS A 109 -16.63 4.65 -1.17
CA LYS A 109 -17.73 4.38 -0.22
C LYS A 109 -17.39 4.78 1.22
N ILE A 110 -16.14 5.10 1.52
CA ILE A 110 -15.72 5.58 2.84
C ILE A 110 -16.27 6.98 3.06
N GLN A 111 -16.81 7.23 4.26
CA GLN A 111 -17.09 8.58 4.73
C GLN A 111 -15.78 9.22 5.17
N TRP A 112 -15.36 10.26 4.46
CA TRP A 112 -14.13 11.00 4.74
C TRP A 112 -14.44 12.24 5.59
N ASP A 113 -13.67 12.45 6.65
CA ASP A 113 -13.88 13.59 7.57
C ASP A 113 -13.49 14.93 6.93
N VAL A 114 -12.56 14.90 5.96
CA VAL A 114 -12.04 16.11 5.30
C VAL A 114 -12.29 16.05 3.79
N VAL A 115 -11.47 15.30 3.06
CA VAL A 115 -11.56 15.14 1.61
C VAL A 115 -11.18 13.72 1.25
N LYS A 116 -11.84 13.18 0.22
CA LYS A 116 -11.47 11.89 -0.37
C LYS A 116 -9.99 11.94 -0.80
N PRO A 117 -9.17 10.94 -0.45
CA PRO A 117 -7.75 10.95 -0.77
C PRO A 117 -7.52 10.87 -2.28
N ALA A 118 -6.41 11.46 -2.71
CA ALA A 118 -5.80 11.09 -3.98
C ALA A 118 -5.24 9.66 -3.85
N VAL A 119 -5.39 8.86 -4.90
CA VAL A 119 -4.93 7.46 -4.91
C VAL A 119 -3.94 7.29 -6.06
N SER A 120 -2.79 6.68 -5.79
CA SER A 120 -1.85 6.16 -6.79
C SER A 120 -1.72 4.67 -6.55
N VAL A 121 -1.68 3.89 -7.63
CA VAL A 121 -1.68 2.44 -7.55
C VAL A 121 -0.51 1.86 -8.30
N ILE A 122 0.10 0.85 -7.72
CA ILE A 122 1.21 0.13 -8.32
C ILE A 122 0.82 -1.34 -8.39
N PRO A 123 0.57 -1.87 -9.59
CA PRO A 123 0.23 -3.27 -9.75
C PRO A 123 1.45 -4.16 -9.42
N LEU A 124 1.17 -5.32 -8.84
CA LEU A 124 2.16 -6.40 -8.75
C LEU A 124 2.61 -6.82 -10.16
N THR A 125 3.91 -7.02 -10.36
CA THR A 125 4.48 -7.55 -11.61
C THR A 125 4.26 -9.06 -11.72
N LYS A 126 4.10 -9.73 -10.58
CA LYS A 126 3.70 -11.14 -10.47
C LYS A 126 2.65 -11.27 -9.38
N ASP A 127 1.45 -11.66 -9.79
CA ASP A 127 0.30 -11.87 -8.91
C ASP A 127 0.24 -13.32 -8.38
N GLY A 128 -0.50 -13.52 -7.28
CA GLY A 128 -0.66 -14.76 -6.56
C GLY A 128 -0.92 -14.51 -5.07
N CYS A 129 -1.14 -15.59 -4.32
CA CYS A 129 -1.40 -15.49 -2.88
C CYS A 129 -0.12 -15.52 -2.03
N VAL A 130 1.03 -15.86 -2.62
CA VAL A 130 2.31 -16.10 -1.93
C VAL A 130 3.47 -15.74 -2.88
N ASP A 131 4.54 -15.13 -2.35
CA ASP A 131 5.77 -14.80 -3.08
C ASP A 131 5.50 -14.04 -4.39
N THR A 132 4.65 -13.01 -4.27
CA THR A 132 4.38 -12.04 -5.33
C THR A 132 5.53 -11.08 -5.49
N GLU A 133 5.54 -10.36 -6.61
CA GLU A 133 6.64 -9.45 -6.97
C GLU A 133 6.08 -8.10 -7.42
N VAL A 134 6.86 -7.05 -7.20
CA VAL A 134 6.58 -5.68 -7.63
C VAL A 134 7.86 -5.06 -8.18
N ASP A 135 7.72 -4.13 -9.12
CA ASP A 135 8.84 -3.27 -9.50
C ASP A 135 9.15 -2.29 -8.36
N VAL A 136 10.17 -2.62 -7.56
CA VAL A 136 10.59 -1.80 -6.41
C VAL A 136 11.18 -0.46 -6.86
N ALA A 137 11.78 -0.38 -8.05
CA ALA A 137 12.35 0.86 -8.54
C ALA A 137 11.24 1.86 -8.86
N LEU A 138 10.20 1.41 -9.56
CA LEU A 138 8.98 2.18 -9.80
C LEU A 138 8.28 2.52 -8.47
N ALA A 139 8.07 1.51 -7.63
CA ALA A 139 7.34 1.68 -6.37
C ALA A 139 8.07 2.54 -5.33
N ARG A 140 9.32 2.97 -5.57
CA ARG A 140 10.06 3.91 -4.71
C ARG A 140 9.86 5.37 -5.10
N THR A 141 9.31 5.66 -6.28
CA THR A 141 9.16 7.05 -6.77
C THR A 141 7.91 7.76 -6.24
N ILE A 142 7.22 7.15 -5.28
CA ILE A 142 5.93 7.56 -4.71
C ILE A 142 6.05 8.53 -3.55
#